data_AF-A0A1S9BRI5-F1
#
_entry.id   AF-A0A1S9BRI5-F1
#
_cell.length_a   1.000
_cell.length_b   1.000
_cell.length_c   1.000
_cell.angle_alpha   90.00
_cell.angle_beta   90.00
_cell.angle_gamma   90.00
#
_symmetry.space_group_name_H-M   'P 1'
#
loop_
_entity.id
_entity.type
_entity.pdbx_description
1 polymer ?
#
loop_
_entity_poly.entity_id
_entity_poly.type
_entity_poly.pdbx_seq_one_letter_code
_entity_poly.pdbx_strand_id
1 'polypeptide(L)' 'MYRYKKPIERARSSAYGNNYWIFHSSKVHRRVAVFSNLEYENILTLEMNPEVEWYCEYPLDPGLSLSPEA' A
#
# COMPACT_ATOMS: atom_id res chain seq x y z
N MET A 1 -6.37 -19.00 0.01
CA MET A 1 -6.66 -17.70 -0.63
C MET A 1 -5.36 -16.92 -0.72
N TYR A 2 -4.93 -16.54 -1.92
CA TYR A 2 -3.66 -15.85 -2.17
C TYR A 2 -3.81 -14.35 -1.89
N ARG A 3 -3.37 -13.89 -0.71
CA ARG A 3 -3.33 -12.45 -0.35
C ARG A 3 -1.89 -11.96 -0.43
N TYR A 4 -1.68 -10.76 -0.98
CA TYR A 4 -0.38 -10.08 -0.91
C TYR A 4 -0.08 -9.74 0.55
N LYS A 5 1.04 -10.28 1.07
CA LYS A 5 1.41 -10.16 2.49
C LYS A 5 2.41 -9.03 2.75
N LYS A 6 3.20 -8.67 1.74
CA LYS A 6 4.26 -7.67 1.84
C LYS A 6 4.10 -6.66 0.71
N PRO A 7 4.23 -5.37 1.02
CA PRO A 7 4.28 -4.35 -0.01
C PRO A 7 5.62 -4.44 -0.72
N ILE A 8 5.66 -3.92 -1.93
CA ILE A 8 6.92 -3.66 -2.62
C ILE A 8 7.60 -2.46 -1.97
N GLU A 9 8.90 -2.57 -1.76
CA GLU A 9 9.71 -1.49 -1.23
C GLU A 9 9.80 -0.35 -2.25
N ARG A 10 9.48 0.87 -1.79
CA ARG A 10 9.61 2.09 -2.59
C ARG A 10 10.58 3.05 -1.91
N ALA A 11 11.42 3.69 -2.72
CA ALA A 11 12.30 4.74 -2.25
C ALA A 11 11.47 5.97 -1.87
N ARG A 12 11.82 6.62 -0.75
CA ARG A 12 11.18 7.86 -0.30
C ARG A 12 11.28 9.01 -1.30
N SER A 13 12.29 8.97 -2.18
CA SER A 13 12.48 9.92 -3.27
C SER A 13 11.64 9.60 -4.51
N SER A 14 10.61 8.75 -4.42
CA SER A 14 9.74 8.46 -5.56
C SER A 14 8.99 9.71 -6.03
N ALA A 15 8.57 9.70 -7.29
CA ALA A 15 7.87 10.82 -7.91
C ALA A 15 6.67 11.30 -7.06
N TYR A 16 6.36 12.60 -7.17
CA TYR A 16 5.16 13.28 -6.62
C TYR A 16 5.25 14.01 -5.27
N GLY A 17 6.44 14.26 -4.71
CA GLY A 17 6.67 15.31 -3.70
C GLY A 17 7.25 14.82 -2.37
N ASN A 18 7.21 15.66 -1.32
CA ASN A 18 7.80 15.37 0.01
C ASN A 18 6.76 14.80 1.01
N ASN A 19 5.57 14.44 0.55
CA ASN A 19 4.54 13.87 1.42
C ASN A 19 4.93 12.44 1.77
N TYR A 20 5.05 12.17 3.08
CA TYR A 20 5.49 10.86 3.56
C TYR A 20 4.82 10.58 4.90
N TRP A 21 4.03 9.51 4.93
CA TRP A 21 3.26 9.12 6.09
C TRP A 21 3.67 7.72 6.55
N ILE A 22 3.95 7.59 7.85
CA ILE A 22 4.21 6.30 8.50
C ILE A 22 3.20 6.14 9.63
N PHE A 23 2.52 5.00 9.67
CA PHE A 23 1.62 4.65 10.75
C PHE A 23 1.60 3.15 10.98
N HIS A 24 1.08 2.74 12.14
CA HIS A 24 0.82 1.34 12.45
C HIS A 24 -0.63 1.02 12.09
N SER A 25 -0.85 0.00 11.25
CA SER A 25 -2.20 -0.47 10.94
C SER A 25 -2.66 -1.53 11.93
N SER A 26 -3.89 -1.39 12.41
CA SER A 26 -4.59 -2.40 13.21
C SER A 26 -5.05 -3.59 12.38
N LYS A 27 -5.33 -3.40 11.08
CA LYS A 27 -5.81 -4.45 10.17
C LYS A 27 -4.70 -5.35 9.65
N VAL A 28 -3.53 -4.77 9.33
CA VAL A 28 -2.40 -5.55 8.78
C VAL A 28 -1.29 -5.82 9.80
N HIS A 29 -1.43 -5.33 11.03
CA HIS A 29 -0.51 -5.52 12.16
C HIS A 29 0.96 -5.25 11.83
N ARG A 30 1.20 -4.23 11.02
CA ARG A 30 2.55 -3.79 10.64
C ARG A 30 2.58 -2.30 10.38
N ARG A 31 3.81 -1.79 10.29
CA ARG A 31 4.09 -0.44 9.83
C ARG A 31 3.73 -0.34 8.34
N VAL A 32 2.94 0.67 8.00
CA VAL A 32 2.57 1.04 6.64
C VAL A 32 3.24 2.37 6.33
N ALA A 33 3.83 2.48 5.14
CA ALA A 33 4.46 3.69 4.65
C ALA A 33 3.90 4.04 3.28
N VAL A 34 3.42 5.27 3.13
CA VAL A 34 2.83 5.79 1.87
C VAL A 34 3.44 7.14 1.52
N PHE A 35 3.46 7.47 0.23
CA PHE A 35 4.33 8.51 -0.34
C PHE A 35 3.54 9.65 -1.00
N SER A 36 2.24 9.75 -0.72
CA SER A 36 1.38 10.85 -1.15
C SER A 36 0.17 11.01 -0.22
N ASN A 37 -0.46 12.18 -0.24
CA ASN A 37 -1.69 12.42 0.52
C ASN A 37 -2.84 11.55 -0.01
N LEU A 38 -2.93 11.34 -1.33
CA LEU A 38 -3.94 10.49 -1.94
C LEU A 38 -3.83 9.04 -1.45
N GLU A 39 -2.62 8.49 -1.40
CA GLU A 39 -2.41 7.14 -0.85
C GLU A 39 -2.77 7.09 0.63
N TYR A 40 -2.38 8.09 1.41
CA TYR A 40 -2.70 8.15 2.84
C TYR A 40 -4.20 8.19 3.11
N GLU A 41 -4.92 9.10 2.44
CA GLU A 41 -6.38 9.20 2.54
C GLU A 41 -7.06 7.91 2.10
N ASN A 42 -6.60 7.28 1.01
CA ASN A 42 -7.12 5.98 0.58
C ASN A 42 -6.91 4.90 1.65
N ILE A 43 -5.73 4.79 2.25
CA ILE A 43 -5.51 3.80 3.32
C ILE A 43 -6.38 4.10 4.53
N LEU A 44 -6.61 5.37 4.89
CA LEU A 44 -7.53 5.71 5.98
C LEU A 44 -8.95 5.19 5.71
N THR A 45 -9.45 5.28 4.47
CA THR A 45 -10.77 4.70 4.14
C THR A 45 -10.81 3.19 4.36
N LEU A 46 -9.72 2.48 4.03
CA LEU A 46 -9.60 1.04 4.26
C LEU A 46 -9.47 0.69 5.73
N GLU A 47 -8.70 1.49 6.50
CA GLU A 47 -8.48 1.30 7.93
C GLU A 47 -9.76 1.57 8.74
N MET A 48 -10.59 2.52 8.31
CA MET A 48 -11.82 2.90 9.01
C MET A 48 -13.04 2.06 8.61
N ASN A 49 -12.98 1.31 7.51
CA ASN A 49 -14.09 0.45 7.11
C ASN A 49 -14.07 -0.88 7.89
N PRO A 50 -15.11 -1.21 8.69
CA PRO A 50 -15.17 -2.45 9.44
C PRO A 50 -15.27 -3.71 8.57
N GLU A 51 -15.75 -3.60 7.33
CA GLU A 51 -15.88 -4.73 6.39
C GLU A 51 -14.53 -5.12 5.76
N VAL A 52 -13.52 -4.26 5.84
CA VAL A 52 -12.18 -4.54 5.33
C VAL A 52 -11.39 -5.29 6.40
N GLU A 53 -11.08 -6.56 6.17
CA GLU A 53 -10.24 -7.34 7.10
C GLU A 53 -8.73 -7.17 6.85
N TRP A 54 -8.33 -6.90 5.60
CA TRP A 54 -6.93 -6.92 5.18
C TRP A 54 -6.70 -6.06 3.94
N TYR A 55 -5.52 -5.44 3.82
CA TYR A 55 -5.07 -4.76 2.60
C TYR A 55 -3.55 -4.86 2.40
N CYS A 56 -3.08 -4.44 1.23
CA CYS A 56 -1.66 -4.27 0.93
C CYS A 56 -1.50 -3.03 0.05
N GLU A 57 -0.73 -2.05 0.51
CA GLU A 57 -0.55 -0.73 -0.10
C GLU A 57 0.06 -0.81 -1.50
N TYR A 58 1.02 -1.73 -1.71
CA TYR A 58 1.71 -1.91 -2.98
C TYR A 58 1.84 -3.41 -3.30
N PRO A 59 0.78 -4.04 -3.84
CA PRO A 59 0.76 -5.49 -4.04
C PRO A 59 1.59 -5.96 -5.25
N LEU A 60 1.71 -5.12 -6.29
CA LEU A 60 2.33 -5.48 -7.56
C LEU A 60 3.20 -4.33 -8.08
N ASP A 61 4.27 -4.70 -8.79
CA ASP A 61 5.14 -3.74 -9.44
C ASP A 61 4.43 -3.29 -10.73
N PRO A 62 4.18 -1.98 -10.92
CA PRO A 62 3.57 -1.48 -12.15
C PRO A 62 4.38 -1.85 -13.41
N GLY A 63 5.68 -2.17 -13.30
CA GLY A 63 6.50 -2.65 -14.41
C GLY A 63 6.33 -4.15 -14.74
N LEU A 64 5.68 -4.94 -13.87
CA LEU A 64 5.51 -6.38 -14.04
C LEU A 64 4.14 -6.77 -14.61
N SER A 65 3.18 -5.85 -14.62
CA SER A 65 1.90 -6.05 -15.30
C SER A 65 2.00 -5.60 -16.75
N LEU A 66 2.46 -6.47 -17.65
CA LEU A 66 2.07 -6.61 -19.06
C LEU A 66 2.95 -7.66 -19.79
N SER A 67 3.18 -8.84 -19.19
CA SER A 67 3.34 -10.05 -19.99
C SER A 67 2.12 -10.94 -19.75
N PRO A 68 1.17 -11.06 -20.70
CA PRO A 68 0.28 -12.20 -20.67
C PRO A 68 1.16 -13.45 -20.84
N GLU A 69 0.90 -14.47 -20.02
CA GLU A 69 1.58 -15.78 -19.98
C GLU A 69 2.69 -15.93 -18.92
N ALA A 70 2.29 -16.53 -17.79
CA ALA A 70 3.05 -17.57 -17.07
C ALA A 70 2.05 -18.54 -16.43
#